data_AF-A0AAV0J447-F1
#
_entry.id   AF-A0AAV0J447-F1
#
_cell.length_a   1.000
_cell.length_b   1.000
_cell.length_c   1.000
_cell.angle_alpha   90.00
_cell.angle_beta   90.00
_cell.angle_gamma   90.00
#
_symmetry.space_group_name_H-M   'P 1'
#
loop_
_entity.id
_entity.type
_entity.pdbx_description
1 polymer ?
#
loop_
_entity_poly.entity_id
_entity_poly.type
_entity_poly.pdbx_seq_one_letter_code
_entity_poly.pdbx_strand_id
1 'polypeptide(L)'
;MMGWLFINLSVLAKSIQDGTLNQSMILYQSFCTLYILDYFFYEEYMTSTWDIIAERLGFMLVFGDLVWIPFTFSIQGWWLLRNNVELTTAAVIANCFVFL
;
A
#
# COMPACT_ATOMS: atom_id res chain seq x y z
N MET A 1 -6.61 -0.03 -7.38
CA MET A 1 -5.40 0.67 -6.87
C MET A 1 -5.66 2.05 -6.25
N MET A 2 -6.34 3.00 -6.90
CA MET A 2 -6.59 4.34 -6.31
C MET A 2 -7.32 4.31 -4.96
N GLY A 3 -8.28 3.40 -4.76
CA GLY A 3 -8.97 3.26 -3.47
C GLY A 3 -8.01 2.95 -2.32
N TRP A 4 -7.00 2.11 -2.56
CA TRP A 4 -5.95 1.81 -1.58
C TRP A 4 -5.08 3.04 -1.27
N LEU A 5 -4.70 3.82 -2.31
CA LEU A 5 -3.96 5.06 -2.13
C LEU A 5 -4.71 6.04 -1.21
N PHE A 6 -6.01 6.25 -1.45
CA PHE A 6 -6.80 7.17 -0.64
C PHE A 6 -6.94 6.71 0.82
N ILE A 7 -7.08 5.40 1.07
CA ILE A 7 -7.07 4.86 2.43
C ILE A 7 -5.73 5.13 3.10
N ASN A 8 -4.61 4.85 2.41
CA ASN A 8 -3.27 5.11 2.94
C ASN A 8 -3.04 6.60 3.26
N LEU A 9 -3.47 7.51 2.38
CA LEU A 9 -3.41 8.95 2.62
C LEU A 9 -4.27 9.39 3.81
N SER A 10 -5.45 8.79 3.99
CA SER A 10 -6.30 9.03 5.17
C SER A 10 -5.61 8.57 6.47
N VAL A 11 -4.97 7.40 6.45
CA VAL A 11 -4.16 6.88 7.55
C VAL A 11 -3.00 7.83 7.88
N LEU A 12 -2.29 8.32 6.87
CA LEU A 12 -1.21 9.30 7.04
C LEU A 12 -1.74 10.60 7.67
N ALA A 13 -2.83 11.15 7.13
CA ALA A 13 -3.45 12.36 7.66
C ALA A 13 -3.86 12.19 9.14
N LYS A 14 -4.39 11.02 9.50
CA LYS A 14 -4.75 10.70 10.88
C LYS A 14 -3.51 10.64 11.79
N SER A 15 -2.44 10.00 11.35
CA SER A 15 -1.18 9.94 12.11
C SER A 15 -0.56 11.32 12.35
N ILE A 16 -0.67 12.23 11.36
CA ILE A 16 -0.23 13.63 11.50
C ILE A 16 -1.08 14.37 12.55
N GLN A 17 -2.41 14.22 12.49
CA GLN A 17 -3.33 14.87 13.44
C GLN A 17 -3.12 14.39 14.89
N ASP A 18 -2.82 13.11 15.07
CA ASP A 18 -2.59 12.52 16.40
C ASP A 18 -1.16 12.75 16.92
N GLY A 19 -0.27 13.34 16.11
CA GLY A 19 1.13 13.56 16.47
C GLY A 19 1.95 12.26 16.59
N THR A 20 1.44 11.15 16.04
CA THR A 20 2.06 9.81 16.11
C THR A 20 2.92 9.48 14.89
N LEU A 21 3.26 10.49 14.08
CA LEU A 21 4.04 10.30 12.87
C LEU A 21 5.45 9.79 13.20
N ASN A 22 5.72 8.56 12.79
CA ASN A 22 6.95 7.83 13.05
C ASN A 22 7.66 7.48 11.74
N GLN A 23 8.99 7.30 11.76
CA GLN A 23 9.80 6.73 10.67
C GLN A 23 9.17 5.49 10.01
N SER A 24 8.63 4.55 10.79
CA SER A 24 7.93 3.35 10.30
C SER A 24 6.71 3.68 9.45
N MET A 25 5.91 4.66 9.90
CA MET A 25 4.74 5.13 9.16
C MET A 25 5.16 5.82 7.85
N ILE A 26 6.21 6.65 7.90
CA ILE A 26 6.73 7.33 6.71
C ILE A 26 7.22 6.30 5.68
N LEU A 27 8.04 5.32 6.10
CA LEU A 27 8.54 4.27 5.20
C LEU A 27 7.41 3.48 4.55
N TYR A 28 6.44 3.03 5.34
CA TYR A 28 5.26 2.33 4.83
C TYR A 28 4.52 3.15 3.77
N GLN A 29 4.25 4.43 4.06
CA GLN A 29 3.54 5.32 3.14
C GLN A 29 4.35 5.56 1.86
N SER A 30 5.66 5.74 1.97
CA SER A 30 6.55 5.90 0.80
C SER A 30 6.56 4.66 -0.08
N PHE A 31 6.73 3.46 0.50
CA PHE A 31 6.75 2.21 -0.26
C PHE A 31 5.42 1.94 -0.96
N CYS A 32 4.29 2.08 -0.26
CA CYS A 32 2.97 1.89 -0.89
C CYS A 32 2.72 2.92 -2.01
N THR A 33 3.10 4.18 -1.81
CA THR A 33 2.93 5.21 -2.84
C THR A 33 3.80 4.94 -4.05
N LEU A 34 5.08 4.56 -3.85
CA LEU A 34 5.98 4.20 -4.94
C LEU A 34 5.46 2.99 -5.73
N TYR A 35 4.98 1.95 -5.05
CA TYR A 35 4.37 0.79 -5.69
C TYR A 35 3.16 1.18 -6.56
N ILE A 36 2.28 2.04 -6.05
CA ILE A 36 1.11 2.51 -6.80
C ILE A 36 1.53 3.36 -8.00
N LEU A 37 2.55 4.21 -7.85
CA LEU A 37 3.06 5.03 -8.95
C LEU A 37 3.69 4.17 -10.04
N ASP A 38 4.49 3.17 -9.67
CA ASP A 38 5.10 2.21 -10.60
C ASP A 38 4.03 1.44 -11.37
N TYR A 39 2.99 0.97 -10.67
CA TYR A 39 1.82 0.33 -11.29
C TYR A 39 1.19 1.20 -12.39
N PHE A 40 1.00 2.50 -12.15
CA PHE A 40 0.41 3.40 -13.14
C PHE A 40 1.38 3.80 -14.24
N PHE A 41 2.68 3.87 -13.95
CA PHE A 41 3.69 4.13 -14.96
C PHE A 41 3.77 2.98 -15.98
N TYR A 42 3.65 1.74 -15.50
CA TYR A 42 3.66 0.53 -16.31
C TYR A 42 2.26 -0.05 -16.52
N GLU A 43 1.22 0.80 -16.57
CA GLU A 43 -0.17 0.37 -16.70
C GLU A 43 -0.41 -0.48 -17.98
N GLU A 44 0.33 -0.22 -19.06
CA GLU A 44 0.24 -0.97 -20.31
C GLU A 44 0.46 -2.49 -20.11
N TYR A 45 1.37 -2.87 -19.21
CA TYR A 45 1.67 -4.28 -18.92
C TYR A 45 0.51 -4.98 -18.21
N MET A 46 -0.35 -4.25 -17.52
CA MET A 46 -1.54 -4.81 -16.86
C MET A 46 -2.52 -5.43 -17.84
N THR A 47 -2.54 -4.98 -19.09
CA THR A 47 -3.42 -5.56 -20.13
C THR A 47 -3.00 -6.98 -20.53
N SER A 48 -1.78 -7.38 -20.22
CA SER A 48 -1.22 -8.70 -20.53
C SER A 48 -1.31 -9.70 -19.38
N THR A 49 -1.88 -9.30 -18.23
CA THR A 49 -2.00 -10.18 -17.07
C THR A 49 -3.09 -11.23 -17.27
N TRP A 50 -2.94 -12.35 -16.58
CA TRP A 50 -3.85 -13.50 -16.67
C TRP A 50 -5.33 -13.12 -16.41
N ASP A 51 -5.55 -12.27 -15.41
CA ASP A 51 -6.86 -11.74 -15.03
C ASP A 51 -7.60 -11.06 -16.20
N ILE A 52 -6.86 -10.42 -17.12
CA ILE A 52 -7.43 -9.73 -18.28
C ILE A 52 -7.51 -10.66 -19.50
N ILE A 53 -6.48 -11.47 -19.77
CA ILE A 53 -6.40 -12.23 -21.03
C ILE A 53 -7.14 -13.57 -21.01
N ALA A 54 -7.28 -14.19 -19.83
CA ALA A 54 -7.74 -15.57 -19.70
C ALA A 54 -8.97 -15.72 -18.80
N GLU A 55 -9.12 -14.88 -17.78
CA GLU A 55 -10.24 -14.98 -16.85
C GLU A 55 -11.49 -14.24 -17.35
N ARG A 56 -12.66 -14.74 -16.94
CA ARG A 56 -13.94 -14.08 -17.20
C ARG A 56 -14.31 -13.24 -15.99
N LEU A 57 -14.69 -11.99 -16.23
CA LEU A 57 -15.18 -11.11 -15.17
C LEU A 57 -16.33 -11.77 -14.40
N GLY A 58 -16.20 -11.80 -13.09
CA GLY A 58 -17.16 -12.39 -12.17
C GLY A 58 -17.00 -11.83 -10.76
N PHE A 59 -17.80 -12.35 -9.83
CA PHE A 59 -17.81 -11.84 -8.45
C PHE A 59 -16.43 -11.92 -7.79
N MET A 60 -15.66 -12.98 -8.05
CA MET A 60 -14.32 -13.15 -7.47
C MET A 60 -13.40 -11.98 -7.81
N LEU A 61 -13.28 -11.61 -9.10
CA LEU A 61 -12.43 -10.50 -9.54
C LEU A 61 -12.95 -9.17 -9.01
N VAL A 62 -14.25 -8.90 -9.12
CA VAL A 62 -14.85 -7.65 -8.63
C VAL A 62 -14.64 -7.47 -7.11
N PHE A 63 -14.84 -8.54 -6.33
CA PHE A 63 -14.62 -8.50 -4.88
C PHE A 63 -13.13 -8.35 -4.54
N GLY A 64 -12.26 -9.06 -5.28
CA GLY A 64 -10.82 -8.92 -5.20
C GLY A 64 -10.37 -7.47 -5.37
N ASP A 65 -10.81 -6.84 -6.45
CA ASP A 65 -10.40 -5.49 -6.84
C ASP A 65 -10.94 -4.39 -5.92
N LEU A 66 -12.22 -4.49 -5.54
CA LEU A 66 -12.92 -3.41 -4.82
C LEU A 66 -12.84 -3.54 -3.30
N VAL A 67 -12.76 -4.77 -2.77
CA VAL A 67 -12.81 -5.00 -1.32
C VAL A 67 -11.50 -5.60 -0.83
N TRP A 68 -11.05 -6.71 -1.42
CA TRP A 68 -9.88 -7.40 -0.90
C TRP A 68 -8.64 -6.50 -0.93
N ILE A 69 -8.27 -5.96 -2.09
CA ILE A 69 -7.05 -5.15 -2.23
C ILE A 69 -7.08 -3.92 -1.30
N PRO A 70 -8.08 -3.03 -1.34
CA PRO A 70 -8.00 -1.79 -0.57
C PRO A 70 -8.00 -2.00 0.94
N PHE A 71 -8.76 -2.98 1.46
CA PHE A 71 -8.91 -3.17 2.89
C PHE A 71 -7.83 -4.07 3.49
N THR A 72 -7.38 -5.11 2.78
CA THR A 72 -6.34 -6.00 3.30
C THR A 72 -4.94 -5.40 3.17
N PHE A 73 -4.64 -4.69 2.07
CA PHE A 73 -3.33 -4.10 1.87
C PHE A 73 -3.11 -2.85 2.74
N SER A 74 -4.16 -2.35 3.39
CA SER A 74 -4.08 -1.23 4.33
C SER A 74 -3.84 -1.67 5.78
N ILE A 75 -3.88 -2.98 6.09
CA ILE A 75 -3.85 -3.50 7.47
C ILE A 75 -2.61 -2.99 8.23
N GLN A 76 -1.46 -2.93 7.56
CA GLN A 76 -0.21 -2.45 8.13
C GLN A 76 -0.32 -0.99 8.56
N GLY A 77 -0.93 -0.13 7.73
CA GLY A 77 -1.21 1.26 8.07
C GLY A 77 -2.15 1.40 9.27
N TRP A 78 -3.23 0.61 9.31
CA TRP A 78 -4.15 0.57 10.46
C TRP A 78 -3.46 0.12 11.75
N TRP A 79 -2.55 -0.85 11.64
CA TRP A 79 -1.80 -1.35 12.78
C TRP A 79 -0.79 -0.32 13.29
N LEU A 80 -0.08 0.38 12.39
CA LEU A 80 0.87 1.44 12.72
C LEU A 80 0.20 2.66 13.37
N LEU A 81 -1.07 2.94 13.07
CA LEU A 81 -1.81 4.00 13.78
C LEU A 81 -1.96 3.75 15.28
N ARG A 82 -2.02 2.48 15.69
CA ARG A 82 -2.21 2.09 17.10
C ARG A 82 -0.91 1.72 17.80
N ASN A 83 0.15 1.42 17.03
CA ASN A 83 1.40 0.90 17.55
C ASN A 83 2.57 1.79 17.11
N ASN A 84 3.21 2.45 18.06
CA ASN A 84 4.42 3.20 17.82
C ASN A 84 5.62 2.26 17.75
N VAL A 85 6.06 1.93 16.53
CA VAL A 85 7.22 1.07 16.29
C VAL A 85 8.44 1.91 16.00
N GLU A 86 9.38 1.97 16.93
CA GLU A 86 10.67 2.61 16.70
C GLU A 86 11.59 1.66 15.93
N LEU A 87 12.04 2.08 14.76
CA LEU A 87 13.01 1.35 13.95
C LEU A 87 14.42 1.87 14.22
N THR A 88 15.37 0.95 14.30
CA THR A 88 16.79 1.32 14.28
C THR A 88 17.20 1.76 12.89
N THR A 89 18.21 2.62 12.78
CA THR A 89 18.74 3.07 11.48
C THR A 89 19.16 1.90 10.59
N ALA A 90 19.72 0.84 11.18
CA ALA A 90 20.07 -0.39 10.45
C ALA A 90 18.83 -1.08 9.85
N ALA A 91 17.72 -1.16 10.60
CA ALA A 91 16.47 -1.72 10.11
C ALA A 91 15.86 -0.87 8.99
N VAL A 92 15.91 0.46 9.09
CA VAL A 92 15.46 1.37 8.03
C VAL A 92 16.23 1.12 6.73
N ILE A 93 17.56 1.08 6.81
CA ILE A 93 18.42 0.83 5.65
C ILE A 93 18.11 -0.55 5.04
N ALA A 94 17.99 -1.58 5.87
CA ALA A 94 17.68 -2.92 5.40
C ALA A 94 16.32 -2.97 4.67
N ASN A 95 15.29 -2.32 5.19
CA ASN A 95 13.97 -2.26 4.55
C ASN A 95 14.03 -1.56 3.18
N CYS A 96 14.79 -0.47 3.06
CA CYS A 96 14.97 0.20 1.78
C CYS A 96 15.65 -0.71 0.74
N PHE A 97 16.66 -1.50 1.14
CA PHE A 97 17.32 -2.45 0.25
C PHE A 97 16.43 -3.63 -0.14
N VAL A 98 15.54 -4.08 0.75
CA VAL A 98 14.60 -5.17 0.47
C VAL A 98 13.49 -4.74 -0.48
N PHE A 99 13.11 -3.45 -0.44
CA PHE A 99 12.05 -2.90 -1.29
C PHE A 99 12.50 -2.62 -2.74
N LEU A 100 13.78 -2.31 -2.94
CA LEU A 100 14.40 -2.12 -4.26
C LEU A 100 14.71 -3.45 -4.94
#